data_AF-I4EJ25-F1
#
_entry.id   AF-I4EJ25-F1
#
_cell.length_a   1.000
_cell.length_b   1.000
_cell.length_c   1.000
_cell.angle_alpha   90.00
_cell.angle_beta   90.00
_cell.angle_gamma   90.00
#
_symmetry.space_group_name_H-M   'P 1'
#
loop_
_entity.id
_entity.type
_entity.pdbx_description
1 polymer ?
#
loop_
_entity_poly.entity_id
_entity_poly.type
_entity_poly.pdbx_seq_one_letter_code
_entity_poly.pdbx_strand_id
1 'polypeptide(L)' 'MQAKRESEQVTGVSNVTYDALAVLTSALEGAAALEMYKQDAQKAGDREALELFEHLQEQEVDEINRLKGFIKNRLH' A
#
# COMPACT_ATOMS: atom_id res chain seq x y z
N MET A 1 -22.29 -13.76 -0.33
CA MET A 1 -22.39 -12.39 -0.89
C MET A 1 -23.36 -11.47 -0.11
N GLN A 2 -23.89 -11.86 1.06
CA GLN A 2 -24.90 -11.06 1.79
C GLN A 2 -24.31 -10.24 2.95
N ALA A 3 -23.32 -10.79 3.67
CA ALA A 3 -22.82 -10.21 4.93
C ALA A 3 -21.98 -8.91 4.79
N LYS A 4 -21.44 -8.60 3.59
CA LYS A 4 -20.61 -7.39 3.38
C LYS A 4 -21.45 -6.11 3.19
N ARG A 5 -22.78 -6.24 2.95
CA ARG A 5 -23.68 -5.09 2.72
C ARG A 5 -24.31 -4.53 4.00
N GLU A 6 -24.41 -5.32 5.06
CA GLU A 6 -25.12 -4.91 6.28
C GLU A 6 -24.25 -4.09 7.26
N SER A 7 -22.94 -4.00 7.00
CA SER A 7 -21.97 -3.28 7.86
C SER A 7 -21.56 -1.91 7.30
N GLU A 8 -22.44 -1.23 6.57
CA GLU A 8 -22.10 0.05 5.92
C GLU A 8 -21.84 1.21 6.91
N GLN A 9 -22.20 1.08 8.19
CA GLN A 9 -22.10 2.16 9.17
C GLN A 9 -21.76 1.70 10.60
N VAL A 10 -20.62 1.04 10.82
CA VAL A 10 -20.23 0.72 12.21
C VAL A 10 -19.64 1.93 12.96
N THR A 11 -19.10 2.96 12.29
CA THR A 11 -18.38 4.06 13.01
C THR A 11 -18.42 5.46 12.37
N GLY A 12 -19.24 5.71 11.34
CA GLY A 12 -19.26 7.01 10.64
C GLY A 12 -18.15 7.18 9.58
N VAL A 13 -17.21 6.25 9.50
CA VAL A 13 -16.32 6.06 8.33
C VAL A 13 -16.90 4.91 7.50
N SER A 14 -17.15 5.13 6.21
CA SER A 14 -17.61 4.06 5.30
C SER A 14 -16.66 2.87 5.39
N ASN A 15 -17.20 1.65 5.43
CA ASN A 15 -16.41 0.41 5.42
C ASN A 15 -15.36 0.41 4.27
N VAL A 16 -15.68 1.06 3.15
CA VAL A 16 -14.77 1.21 2.01
C VAL A 16 -13.58 2.15 2.31
N THR A 17 -13.77 3.19 3.11
CA THR A 17 -12.68 4.08 3.53
C THR A 17 -11.77 3.37 4.54
N TYR A 18 -12.34 2.56 5.43
CA TYR A 18 -11.56 1.71 6.34
C TYR A 18 -10.77 0.64 5.57
N ASP A 19 -11.42 -0.08 4.64
CA ASP A 19 -10.77 -1.04 3.73
C ASP A 19 -9.61 -0.36 2.97
N ALA A 20 -9.80 0.86 2.45
CA ALA A 20 -8.75 1.61 1.75
C ALA A 20 -7.59 2.05 2.66
N LEU A 21 -7.87 2.41 3.92
CA LEU A 21 -6.84 2.72 4.91
C LEU A 21 -6.00 1.48 5.23
N ALA A 22 -6.63 0.31 5.40
CA ALA A 22 -5.93 -0.94 5.63
C ALA A 22 -4.99 -1.28 4.45
N VAL A 23 -5.47 -1.14 3.21
CA VAL A 23 -4.64 -1.35 2.01
C VAL A 23 -3.48 -0.34 1.96
N LEU A 24 -3.73 0.94 2.25
CA LEU A 24 -2.68 1.96 2.30
C LEU A 24 -1.60 1.62 3.33
N THR A 25 -1.98 1.15 4.51
CA THR A 25 -1.02 0.73 5.54
C THR A 25 -0.15 -0.43 5.04
N SER A 26 -0.74 -1.46 4.45
CA SER A 26 0.02 -2.60 3.90
C SER A 26 0.99 -2.18 2.80
N ALA A 27 0.56 -1.29 1.89
CA ALA A 27 1.44 -0.75 0.84
C ALA A 27 2.63 0.03 1.42
N LEU A 28 2.39 0.86 2.46
CA LEU A 28 3.45 1.59 3.15
C LEU A 28 4.45 0.66 3.84
N GLU A 29 3.98 -0.43 4.46
CA GLU A 29 4.83 -1.45 5.07
C GLU A 29 5.68 -2.18 4.00
N GLY A 30 5.07 -2.54 2.87
CA GLY A 30 5.77 -3.14 1.73
C GLY A 30 6.85 -2.24 1.15
N ALA A 31 6.53 -0.97 0.90
CA ALA A 31 7.49 0.03 0.42
C ALA A 31 8.67 0.22 1.39
N ALA A 32 8.42 0.20 2.71
CA ALA A 32 9.47 0.29 3.72
C ALA A 32 10.34 -0.98 3.77
N ALA A 33 9.76 -2.16 3.57
CA ALA A 33 10.51 -3.42 3.51
C ALA A 33 11.44 -3.46 2.29
N LEU A 34 11.00 -2.95 1.14
CA LEU A 34 11.81 -2.88 -0.08
C LEU A 34 13.12 -2.10 0.11
N GLU A 35 13.15 -1.06 0.96
CA GLU A 35 14.40 -0.36 1.26
C GLU A 35 15.45 -1.28 1.90
N MET A 36 15.04 -2.17 2.81
CA MET A 36 15.95 -3.14 3.42
C MET A 36 16.41 -4.19 2.40
N TYR A 37 15.49 -4.69 1.57
CA TYR A 37 15.81 -5.70 0.56
C TYR A 37 16.75 -5.16 -0.52
N LYS A 38 16.60 -3.91 -0.93
CA LYS A 38 17.53 -3.21 -1.83
C LYS A 38 18.93 -3.11 -1.21
N GLN A 39 19.03 -2.75 0.06
CA GLN A 39 20.33 -2.69 0.75
C GLN A 39 21.01 -4.06 0.81
N ASP A 40 20.25 -5.13 1.04
CA ASP A 40 20.81 -6.47 1.10
C ASP A 40 21.23 -6.99 -0.29
N ALA A 41 20.44 -6.71 -1.33
CA ALA A 41 20.83 -6.98 -2.72
C ALA A 41 22.11 -6.22 -3.12
N GLN A 42 22.22 -4.95 -2.73
CA GLN A 42 23.41 -4.13 -2.98
C GLN A 42 24.64 -4.70 -2.27
N LYS A 43 24.53 -5.12 -0.99
CA LYS A 43 25.62 -5.75 -0.24
C LYS A 43 26.04 -7.10 -0.85
N ALA A 44 25.08 -7.86 -1.37
CA ALA A 44 25.33 -9.14 -2.02
C ALA A 44 25.92 -8.98 -3.44
N GLY A 45 25.88 -7.78 -4.01
CA GLY A 45 26.25 -7.54 -5.41
C GLY A 45 25.25 -8.10 -6.42
N ASP A 46 24.03 -8.42 -5.97
CA ASP A 46 22.96 -8.96 -6.79
C ASP A 46 22.21 -7.83 -7.51
N ARG A 47 22.62 -7.57 -8.75
CA ARG A 47 22.06 -6.48 -9.56
C ARG A 47 20.65 -6.76 -10.04
N GLU A 48 20.33 -8.02 -10.35
CA GLU A 48 19.00 -8.40 -10.84
C GLU A 48 17.97 -8.22 -9.73
N ALA A 49 18.29 -8.64 -8.51
CA ALA A 49 17.43 -8.41 -7.35
C ALA A 49 17.28 -6.91 -7.04
N LEU A 50 18.36 -6.13 -7.11
CA LEU A 50 18.31 -4.69 -6.88
C LEU A 50 17.38 -3.97 -7.88
N GLU A 51 17.53 -4.25 -9.18
CA GLU A 51 16.69 -3.66 -10.24
C GLU A 51 15.22 -4.07 -10.07
N LEU A 52 14.96 -5.33 -9.72
CA LEU A 52 13.61 -5.81 -9.42
C LEU A 52 12.99 -5.04 -8.23
N PHE A 53 13.72 -4.90 -7.13
CA PHE A 53 13.20 -4.22 -5.94
C PHE A 53 13.02 -2.72 -6.14
N GLU A 54 13.86 -2.08 -6.95
CA GLU A 54 13.66 -0.69 -7.40
C GLU A 54 12.37 -0.55 -8.18
N HIS A 55 12.12 -1.43 -9.15
CA HIS A 55 10.89 -1.39 -9.93
C HIS A 55 9.63 -1.62 -9.08
N LEU A 56 9.66 -2.59 -8.17
CA LEU A 56 8.56 -2.85 -7.24
C LEU A 56 8.30 -1.64 -6.33
N GLN A 57 9.35 -0.94 -5.89
CA GLN A 57 9.20 0.25 -5.05
C GLN A 57 8.53 1.40 -5.82
N GLU A 58 8.89 1.62 -7.08
CA GLU A 58 8.24 2.64 -7.92
C GLU A 58 6.74 2.37 -8.06
N GLN A 59 6.37 1.11 -8.29
CA GLN A 59 4.96 0.69 -8.38
C GLN A 59 4.20 0.92 -7.06
N GLU A 60 4.80 0.58 -5.93
CA GLU A 60 4.22 0.83 -4.60
C GLU A 60 3.99 2.33 -4.34
N VAL A 61 4.94 3.18 -4.72
CA VAL A 61 4.80 4.64 -4.57
C VAL A 61 3.60 5.16 -5.37
N ASP A 62 3.41 4.69 -6.60
CA ASP A 62 2.26 5.06 -7.43
C ASP A 62 0.93 4.59 -6.81
N GLU A 63 0.90 3.37 -6.27
CA GLU A 63 -0.28 2.82 -5.57
C GLU A 63 -0.62 3.61 -4.31
N ILE A 64 0.38 3.89 -3.46
CA ILE A 64 0.25 4.72 -2.25
C ILE A 64 -0.34 6.10 -2.60
N ASN A 65 0.13 6.73 -3.67
CA ASN A 65 -0.37 8.04 -4.10
C ASN A 65 -1.83 7.99 -4.55
N ARG A 66 -2.24 6.94 -5.27
CA ARG A 66 -3.64 6.72 -5.67
C ARG A 66 -4.55 6.50 -4.47
N LEU A 67 -4.12 5.67 -3.51
CA LEU A 67 -4.85 5.39 -2.28
C LEU A 67 -5.02 6.65 -1.42
N LYS A 68 -3.95 7.44 -1.24
CA LYS A 68 -4.00 8.73 -0.55
C LYS A 68 -5.01 9.68 -1.21
N GLY A 69 -5.01 9.77 -2.53
CA GLY A 69 -5.98 10.59 -3.28
C GLY A 69 -7.42 10.12 -3.08
N PHE A 70 -7.66 8.81 -3.16
CA PHE A 70 -8.97 8.21 -2.91
C PHE A 70 -9.50 8.48 -1.50
N ILE A 71 -8.66 8.29 -0.48
CA ILE A 71 -9.02 8.51 0.92
C ILE A 71 -9.30 10.00 1.17
N LYS A 72 -8.44 10.90 0.68
CA LYS A 72 -8.62 12.35 0.82
C LYS A 72 -9.97 12.82 0.28
N ASN A 73 -10.38 12.32 -0.88
CA ASN A 73 -11.66 12.69 -1.49
C ASN A 73 -12.89 12.18 -0.72
N ARG A 74 -12.73 11.24 0.21
CA ARG A 74 -13.82 10.67 1.03
C ARG A 74 -13.87 11.23 2.45
N LEU A 75 -12.83 11.94 2.87
CA LEU A 75 -12.74 12.59 4.19
C LEU A 75 -13.06 14.09 4.13
N HIS A 76 -13.28 14.64 2.93
CA HIS A 76 -13.83 15.98 2.70
C HIS A 76 -15.34 15.91 2.53
#